data_AF-A0A1W1E219-F1
#
_entry.id   AF-A0A1W1E219-F1
#
_cell.length_a   1.000
_cell.length_b   1.000
_cell.length_c   1.000
_cell.angle_alpha   90.00
_cell.angle_beta   90.00
_cell.angle_gamma   90.00
#
_symmetry.space_group_name_H-M   'P 1'
#
loop_
_entity.id
_entity.type
_entity.pdbx_description
1 polymer ?
#
loop_
_entity_poly.entity_id
_entity_poly.type
_entity_poly.pdbx_seq_one_letter_code
_entity_poly.pdbx_strand_id
1 'polypeptide(L)'
;MIEVIQSNDAGLVFFHPHEDEKTSYDEVKKLIKQYGGKLVSIKQHGKRLIEVEYQGKHYMFDPNRMFTPQGIKDTLIKYSSFHKQVAKDIQNFADRIASLVLGRLVIAVHNNYDKGYNISSYKNSDKVKYYYQNPKQGTGEFFYTTNIPFFNFAKVAGYNTVVQSKSVVNDGSFSVYAELKEVEYINLEVKRGEDSLEQEMLLFIMRYFANQYSNFPVKGWAALKQGDTIDLIAPSSATNKGNIDKTVKILESFGFAVSIKYAKSMPTKLHYANTDQYRADAFIQAMNNPDSQAVWVIKGGAGVTRLLPKLLKYPAPKISKPLIGFSDVTGLHNFVNQQWKMPSLHAIVADYNSEVDAEVRAKINIRESIKTVVDILLAQENKVLFYPHLTPMNLLAKQAIKIDGALLGGNLTLVQSTLDTPFQARLDDKILILEDIGNSAHQLERILDNIRYSQLLNGVNAIILGEFIQTTQDKKAVTDMIDLVLQRFANGVDIPVFRGDFFGHSKLNHPMPLNTTTQIFKNGNDFSMKVNIK
;
A
#
# COMPACT_ATOMS: atom_id res chain seq x y z
N MET A 1 -35.70 9.58 6.76
CA MET A 1 -34.48 10.15 7.36
C MET A 1 -33.21 9.37 7.05
N ILE A 2 -33.19 8.04 6.89
CA ILE A 2 -31.95 7.33 6.53
C ILE A 2 -31.89 7.11 5.02
N GLU A 3 -30.79 7.52 4.39
CA GLU A 3 -30.42 7.15 3.02
C GLU A 3 -29.24 6.17 3.07
N VAL A 4 -29.33 5.09 2.28
CA VAL A 4 -28.24 4.14 2.11
C VAL A 4 -27.88 4.07 0.63
N ILE A 5 -26.63 4.37 0.32
CA ILE A 5 -26.07 4.21 -1.02
C ILE A 5 -25.04 3.09 -0.95
N GLN A 6 -25.18 2.09 -1.79
CA GLN A 6 -24.28 0.95 -1.81
C GLN A 6 -23.87 0.61 -3.24
N SER A 7 -22.59 0.32 -3.40
CA SER A 7 -22.00 -0.26 -4.61
C SER A 7 -21.41 -1.64 -4.24
N ASN A 8 -20.58 -2.23 -5.10
CA ASN A 8 -19.88 -3.49 -4.85
C ASN A 8 -19.33 -3.56 -3.42
N ASP A 9 -19.40 -4.73 -2.79
CA ASP A 9 -18.96 -4.87 -1.41
C ASP A 9 -17.42 -4.81 -1.29
N ALA A 10 -16.92 -3.63 -0.98
CA ALA A 10 -15.50 -3.37 -0.72
C ALA A 10 -15.15 -3.41 0.78
N GLY A 11 -16.10 -3.77 1.66
CA GLY A 11 -15.87 -3.76 3.11
C GLY A 11 -15.86 -2.37 3.76
N LEU A 12 -16.02 -1.29 2.99
CA LEU A 12 -15.98 0.10 3.49
C LEU A 12 -17.38 0.62 3.84
N VAL A 13 -17.50 1.26 5.02
CA VAL A 13 -18.72 1.95 5.45
C VAL A 13 -18.43 3.40 5.83
N PHE A 14 -19.10 4.32 5.14
CA PHE A 14 -19.07 5.75 5.41
C PHE A 14 -20.33 6.16 6.15
N PHE A 15 -20.17 7.01 7.16
CA PHE A 15 -21.26 7.57 7.94
C PHE A 15 -21.27 9.09 7.81
N HIS A 16 -22.41 9.65 7.37
CA HIS A 16 -22.60 11.08 7.16
C HIS A 16 -23.80 11.56 8.00
N PRO A 17 -23.55 12.02 9.24
CA PRO A 17 -24.60 12.35 10.20
C PRO A 17 -25.31 13.68 9.94
N HIS A 18 -24.67 14.65 9.26
CA HIS A 18 -25.16 16.03 9.13
C HIS A 18 -25.47 16.34 7.66
N GLU A 19 -26.73 16.59 7.29
CA GLU A 19 -27.11 16.76 5.87
C GLU A 19 -26.54 18.05 5.23
N ASP A 20 -26.25 19.08 6.04
CA ASP A 20 -25.70 20.34 5.58
C ASP A 20 -24.26 20.23 5.04
N GLU A 21 -23.57 19.12 5.31
CA GLU A 21 -22.19 18.81 4.89
C GLU A 21 -22.12 18.24 3.45
N LYS A 22 -22.90 18.82 2.53
CA LYS A 22 -23.17 18.29 1.18
C LYS A 22 -21.91 17.96 0.33
N THR A 23 -20.83 18.72 0.45
CA THR A 23 -19.59 18.47 -0.30
C THR A 23 -19.00 17.08 0.02
N SER A 24 -18.91 16.74 1.31
CA SER A 24 -18.44 15.43 1.78
C SER A 24 -19.31 14.29 1.27
N TYR A 25 -20.63 14.49 1.31
CA TYR A 25 -21.59 13.53 0.78
C TYR A 25 -21.37 13.26 -0.72
N ASP A 26 -21.21 14.30 -1.53
CA ASP A 26 -21.03 14.17 -2.98
C ASP A 26 -19.68 13.51 -3.34
N GLU A 27 -18.60 13.81 -2.60
CA GLU A 27 -17.30 13.15 -2.79
C GLU A 27 -17.33 11.67 -2.41
N VAL A 28 -17.90 11.31 -1.26
CA VAL A 28 -18.03 9.90 -0.85
C VAL A 28 -18.86 9.11 -1.87
N LYS A 29 -19.89 9.70 -2.46
CA LYS A 29 -20.66 9.05 -3.53
C LYS A 29 -19.84 8.75 -4.77
N LYS A 30 -18.97 9.67 -5.20
CA LYS A 30 -18.05 9.44 -6.33
C LYS A 30 -17.11 8.26 -6.03
N LEU A 31 -16.58 8.22 -4.81
CA LEU A 31 -15.68 7.15 -4.37
C LEU A 31 -16.37 5.78 -4.31
N ILE A 32 -17.57 5.70 -3.73
CA ILE A 32 -18.35 4.45 -3.68
C ILE A 32 -18.69 3.96 -5.08
N LYS A 33 -19.02 4.87 -6.01
CA LYS A 33 -19.25 4.50 -7.41
C LYS A 33 -18.00 3.92 -8.07
N GLN A 34 -16.83 4.46 -7.75
CA GLN A 34 -15.56 4.06 -8.38
C GLN A 34 -14.96 2.78 -7.76
N TYR A 35 -15.06 2.60 -6.44
CA TYR A 35 -14.31 1.59 -5.71
C TYR A 35 -15.17 0.62 -4.90
N GLY A 36 -16.49 0.82 -4.83
CA GLY A 36 -17.38 0.05 -3.97
C GLY A 36 -17.46 0.61 -2.55
N GLY A 37 -18.35 0.02 -1.75
CA GLY A 37 -18.61 0.41 -0.36
C GLY A 37 -20.06 0.85 -0.12
N LYS A 38 -20.32 1.33 1.10
CA LYS A 38 -21.64 1.74 1.58
C LYS A 38 -21.57 3.10 2.26
N LEU A 39 -22.47 4.01 1.93
CA LEU A 39 -22.68 5.29 2.60
C LEU A 39 -24.03 5.25 3.30
N VAL A 40 -24.02 5.52 4.61
CA VAL A 40 -25.22 5.72 5.42
C VAL A 40 -25.29 7.20 5.77
N SER A 41 -26.32 7.87 5.29
CA SER A 41 -26.54 9.30 5.51
C SER A 41 -27.86 9.57 6.21
N ILE A 42 -27.86 10.60 7.06
CA ILE A 42 -29.08 11.15 7.64
C ILE A 42 -29.56 12.30 6.76
N LYS A 43 -30.86 12.33 6.46
CA LYS A 43 -31.59 13.32 5.65
C LYS A 43 -32.63 14.02 6.53
N GLN A 44 -32.50 15.33 6.62
CA GLN A 44 -33.29 16.27 7.42
C GLN A 44 -33.34 17.68 6.77
N HIS A 45 -33.97 17.81 5.60
CA HIS A 45 -34.23 19.11 4.93
C HIS A 45 -33.03 20.09 4.84
N GLY A 46 -31.80 19.58 4.80
CA GLY A 46 -30.57 20.38 4.76
C GLY A 46 -30.18 21.07 6.09
N LYS A 47 -30.75 20.66 7.23
CA LYS A 47 -30.42 21.20 8.56
C LYS A 47 -29.38 20.32 9.28
N ARG A 48 -28.56 20.95 10.14
CA ARG A 48 -27.62 20.26 11.05
C ARG A 48 -28.30 19.46 12.15
N LEU A 49 -29.31 20.04 12.78
CA LEU A 49 -30.06 19.42 13.89
C LEU A 49 -31.28 18.68 13.34
N ILE A 50 -31.57 17.51 13.92
CA ILE A 50 -32.83 16.82 13.68
C ILE A 50 -33.90 17.48 14.55
N GLU A 51 -35.05 17.72 13.93
CA GLU A 51 -36.25 18.28 14.57
C GLU A 51 -37.37 17.25 14.42
N VAL A 52 -37.99 16.89 15.53
CA VAL A 52 -39.14 15.97 15.58
C VAL A 52 -40.28 16.60 16.37
N GLU A 53 -41.51 16.39 15.91
CA GLU A 53 -42.70 16.82 16.63
C GLU A 53 -43.28 15.64 17.42
N TYR A 54 -43.60 15.87 18.68
CA TYR A 54 -44.30 14.92 19.53
C TYR A 54 -45.30 15.64 20.45
N GLN A 55 -46.59 15.29 20.32
CA GLN A 55 -47.69 15.89 21.07
C GLN A 55 -47.75 17.44 20.94
N GLY A 56 -47.56 17.96 19.71
CA GLY A 56 -47.58 19.40 19.43
C GLY A 56 -46.38 20.18 19.99
N LYS A 57 -45.34 19.49 20.50
CA LYS A 57 -44.07 20.10 20.91
C LYS A 57 -42.95 19.66 19.97
N HIS A 58 -42.05 20.59 19.67
CA HIS A 58 -40.86 20.34 18.86
C HIS A 58 -39.68 19.98 19.75
N TYR A 59 -38.95 18.95 19.36
CA TYR A 59 -37.72 18.50 20.02
C TYR A 59 -36.60 18.50 19.00
N MET A 60 -35.47 19.11 19.37
CA MET A 60 -34.27 19.19 18.55
C MET A 60 -33.12 18.44 19.20
N PHE A 61 -32.29 17.80 18.38
CA PHE A 61 -31.08 17.14 18.83
C PHE A 61 -30.02 17.09 17.71
N ASP A 62 -28.76 16.97 18.12
CA ASP A 62 -27.64 16.75 17.21
C ASP A 62 -27.54 15.26 16.87
N PRO A 63 -27.64 14.86 15.58
CA PRO A 63 -27.57 13.46 15.17
C PRO A 63 -26.24 12.79 15.48
N ASN A 64 -25.15 13.54 15.69
CA ASN A 64 -23.90 12.94 16.14
C ASN A 64 -23.89 12.71 17.66
N ARG A 65 -24.86 13.23 18.44
CA ARG A 65 -24.86 13.12 19.93
C ARG A 65 -25.82 12.06 20.46
N MET A 66 -26.41 11.25 19.60
CA MET A 66 -27.54 10.39 19.94
C MET A 66 -27.18 8.93 20.26
N PHE A 67 -25.90 8.55 20.23
CA PHE A 67 -25.52 7.13 20.27
C PHE A 67 -25.40 6.54 21.67
N THR A 68 -25.51 7.36 22.72
CA THR A 68 -25.55 6.89 24.11
C THR A 68 -26.72 7.50 24.87
N PRO A 69 -27.28 6.82 25.89
CA PRO A 69 -28.37 7.37 26.69
C PRO A 69 -28.03 8.73 27.33
N GLN A 70 -26.79 8.89 27.78
CA GLN A 70 -26.28 10.17 28.32
C GLN A 70 -26.26 11.25 27.24
N GLY A 71 -25.73 10.94 26.05
CA GLY A 71 -25.71 11.84 24.91
C GLY A 71 -27.10 12.32 24.48
N ILE A 72 -28.06 11.39 24.37
CA ILE A 72 -29.46 11.69 24.02
C ILE A 72 -30.06 12.66 25.03
N LYS A 73 -29.84 12.42 26.33
CA LYS A 73 -30.32 13.31 27.38
C LYS A 73 -29.71 14.70 27.25
N ASP A 74 -28.39 14.79 27.09
CA ASP A 74 -27.67 16.06 27.07
C ASP A 74 -27.99 16.90 25.83
N THR A 75 -28.11 16.26 24.66
CA THR A 75 -28.46 16.96 23.41
C THR A 75 -29.90 17.48 23.44
N LEU A 76 -30.85 16.71 23.99
CA LEU A 76 -32.24 17.15 24.17
C LEU A 76 -32.33 18.33 25.14
N ILE A 77 -31.60 18.29 26.26
CA ILE A 77 -31.57 19.40 27.24
C ILE A 77 -30.94 20.64 26.61
N LYS A 78 -29.88 20.47 25.82
CA LYS A 78 -29.17 21.60 25.19
C LYS A 78 -30.03 22.36 24.18
N TYR A 79 -30.83 21.66 23.38
CA TYR A 79 -31.56 22.26 22.26
C TYR A 79 -33.07 22.34 22.47
N SER A 80 -33.64 21.66 23.48
CA SER A 80 -35.08 21.62 23.75
C SER A 80 -35.37 21.28 25.23
N SER A 81 -36.00 20.14 25.51
CA SER A 81 -36.25 19.62 26.85
C SER A 81 -36.23 18.09 26.84
N PHE A 82 -35.91 17.48 27.97
CA PHE A 82 -35.91 16.02 28.06
C PHE A 82 -37.34 15.47 28.10
N HIS A 83 -37.64 14.53 27.19
CA HIS A 83 -38.88 13.77 27.19
C HIS A 83 -38.60 12.28 27.01
N LYS A 84 -39.13 11.43 27.90
CA LYS A 84 -38.78 10.00 27.97
C LYS A 84 -39.10 9.23 26.69
N GLN A 85 -40.29 9.45 26.11
CA GLN A 85 -40.68 8.75 24.88
C GLN A 85 -39.84 9.20 23.68
N VAL A 86 -39.56 10.51 23.58
CA VAL A 86 -38.73 11.07 22.51
C VAL A 86 -37.31 10.52 22.61
N ALA A 87 -36.74 10.46 23.82
CA ALA A 87 -35.42 9.87 24.04
C ALA A 87 -35.37 8.38 23.64
N LYS A 88 -36.43 7.60 23.90
CA LYS A 88 -36.53 6.20 23.46
C LYS A 88 -36.58 6.09 21.93
N ASP A 89 -37.34 6.94 21.26
CA ASP A 89 -37.44 6.94 19.81
C ASP A 89 -36.12 7.36 19.14
N ILE A 90 -35.40 8.32 19.75
CA ILE A 90 -34.04 8.69 19.34
C ILE A 90 -33.08 7.52 19.52
N GLN A 91 -33.15 6.77 20.64
CA GLN A 91 -32.31 5.58 20.85
C GLN A 91 -32.58 4.51 19.79
N ASN A 92 -33.86 4.20 19.51
CA ASN A 92 -34.23 3.25 18.47
C ASN A 92 -33.71 3.68 17.09
N PHE A 93 -33.75 4.98 16.80
CA PHE A 93 -33.20 5.55 15.58
C PHE A 93 -31.67 5.40 15.51
N ALA A 94 -30.97 5.70 16.61
CA ALA A 94 -29.53 5.52 16.74
C ALA A 94 -29.12 4.05 16.58
N ASP A 95 -29.85 3.11 17.20
CA ASP A 95 -29.60 1.67 17.11
C ASP A 95 -29.81 1.14 15.67
N ARG A 96 -30.79 1.70 14.94
CA ARG A 96 -30.99 1.37 13.53
C ARG A 96 -29.86 1.89 12.63
N ILE A 97 -29.31 3.06 12.92
CA ILE A 97 -28.13 3.55 12.20
C ILE A 97 -26.93 2.69 12.56
N ALA A 98 -26.72 2.42 13.85
CA ALA A 98 -25.66 1.57 14.36
C ALA A 98 -25.67 0.19 13.70
N SER A 99 -26.83 -0.46 13.52
CA SER A 99 -26.88 -1.75 12.82
C SER A 99 -26.53 -1.69 11.32
N LEU A 100 -26.64 -0.52 10.70
CA LEU A 100 -26.21 -0.30 9.31
C LEU A 100 -24.72 0.02 9.21
N VAL A 101 -24.11 0.61 10.24
CA VAL A 101 -22.70 1.05 10.20
C VAL A 101 -21.73 0.15 10.96
N LEU A 102 -22.16 -0.45 12.08
CA LEU A 102 -21.34 -1.32 12.92
C LEU A 102 -21.12 -2.69 12.27
N GLY A 103 -19.94 -3.27 12.50
CA GLY A 103 -19.50 -4.57 11.96
C GLY A 103 -18.38 -4.47 10.93
N ARG A 104 -18.01 -3.24 10.52
CA ARG A 104 -16.86 -2.90 9.69
C ARG A 104 -16.29 -1.56 10.16
N LEU A 105 -15.09 -1.17 9.73
CA LEU A 105 -14.55 0.16 10.02
C LEU A 105 -15.54 1.25 9.57
N VAL A 106 -15.77 2.23 10.45
CA VAL A 106 -16.60 3.40 10.14
C VAL A 106 -15.72 4.61 9.81
N ILE A 107 -15.98 5.20 8.65
CA ILE A 107 -15.39 6.46 8.22
C ILE A 107 -16.46 7.54 8.35
N ALA A 108 -16.36 8.37 9.39
CA ALA A 108 -17.13 9.60 9.46
C ALA A 108 -16.47 10.67 8.59
N VAL A 109 -17.29 11.42 7.87
CA VAL A 109 -16.82 12.58 7.10
C VAL A 109 -17.55 13.80 7.62
N HIS A 110 -16.78 14.78 8.08
CA HIS A 110 -17.28 16.02 8.63
C HIS A 110 -16.68 17.21 7.90
N ASN A 111 -17.55 18.18 7.57
CA ASN A 111 -17.14 19.48 7.09
C ASN A 111 -17.29 20.50 8.21
N ASN A 112 -16.17 21.08 8.61
CA ASN A 112 -16.10 21.84 9.83
C ASN A 112 -16.48 23.32 9.58
N TYR A 113 -17.49 23.81 10.30
CA TYR A 113 -18.00 25.19 10.21
C TYR A 113 -17.35 26.14 11.22
N ASP A 114 -16.71 25.59 12.26
CA ASP A 114 -16.23 26.37 13.39
C ASP A 114 -14.77 26.77 13.21
N LYS A 115 -14.51 28.08 13.13
CA LYS A 115 -13.15 28.64 13.00
C LYS A 115 -12.24 28.23 14.17
N GLY A 116 -12.79 27.76 15.29
CA GLY A 116 -12.06 27.30 16.48
C GLY A 116 -11.70 25.81 16.50
N TYR A 117 -12.38 24.95 15.72
CA TYR A 117 -12.13 23.50 15.78
C TYR A 117 -11.00 23.13 14.81
N ASN A 118 -9.82 22.87 15.38
CA ASN A 118 -8.61 22.54 14.65
C ASN A 118 -7.73 21.61 15.49
N ILE A 119 -6.73 20.98 14.88
CA ILE A 119 -5.89 20.01 15.58
C ILE A 119 -5.21 20.62 16.82
N SER A 120 -4.86 21.90 16.81
CA SER A 120 -4.18 22.54 17.96
C SER A 120 -5.02 22.51 19.24
N SER A 121 -6.36 22.42 19.14
CA SER A 121 -7.25 22.26 20.31
C SER A 121 -7.05 20.93 21.05
N TYR A 122 -6.45 19.93 20.41
CA TYR A 122 -6.15 18.63 21.00
C TYR A 122 -4.76 18.56 21.63
N LYS A 123 -3.92 19.58 21.45
CA LYS A 123 -2.59 19.60 22.04
C LYS A 123 -2.72 19.63 23.57
N ASN A 124 -2.14 18.63 24.23
CA ASN A 124 -2.24 18.41 25.68
C ASN A 124 -3.69 18.22 26.20
N SER A 125 -4.62 17.80 25.34
CA SER A 125 -5.99 17.50 25.75
C SER A 125 -6.12 16.06 26.25
N ASP A 126 -6.80 15.85 27.37
CA ASP A 126 -7.12 14.51 27.90
C ASP A 126 -8.07 13.70 26.98
N LYS A 127 -8.66 14.37 25.98
CA LYS A 127 -9.50 13.73 24.95
C LYS A 127 -8.71 12.85 23.99
N VAL A 128 -7.39 13.03 23.88
CA VAL A 128 -6.55 12.29 22.93
C VAL A 128 -5.39 11.58 23.63
N LYS A 129 -5.10 10.36 23.18
CA LYS A 129 -3.96 9.56 23.65
C LYS A 129 -2.68 9.88 22.88
N TYR A 130 -2.79 10.03 21.57
CA TYR A 130 -1.65 10.37 20.70
C TYR A 130 -1.98 11.57 19.85
N TYR A 131 -0.97 12.38 19.59
CA TYR A 131 -1.08 13.64 18.88
C TYR A 131 0.07 13.78 17.90
N TYR A 132 -0.24 14.13 16.65
CA TYR A 132 0.76 14.52 15.67
C TYR A 132 0.25 15.68 14.82
N GLN A 133 1.00 16.77 14.83
CA GLN A 133 0.80 17.91 13.95
C GLN A 133 2.02 18.06 13.04
N ASN A 134 1.77 18.07 11.73
CA ASN A 134 2.79 18.37 10.74
C ASN A 134 3.01 19.90 10.69
N PRO A 135 4.23 20.41 10.94
CA PRO A 135 4.51 21.84 10.93
C PRO A 135 4.33 22.49 9.54
N LYS A 136 4.24 21.70 8.47
CA LYS A 136 4.04 22.17 7.10
C LYS A 136 2.59 22.12 6.62
N GLN A 137 1.67 21.57 7.42
CA GLN A 137 0.24 21.48 7.08
C GLN A 137 -0.56 22.54 7.86
N GLY A 138 -1.62 23.07 7.24
CA GLY A 138 -2.63 23.87 7.95
C GLY A 138 -3.24 23.09 9.11
N THR A 139 -3.80 23.78 10.11
CA THR A 139 -4.29 23.14 11.35
C THR A 139 -5.73 22.63 11.28
N GLY A 140 -6.50 23.02 10.27
CA GLY A 140 -7.93 22.67 10.22
C GLY A 140 -8.20 21.32 9.59
N GLU A 141 -7.23 20.75 8.89
CA GLU A 141 -7.38 19.51 8.15
C GLU A 141 -6.60 18.41 8.89
N PHE A 142 -7.32 17.44 9.46
CA PHE A 142 -6.72 16.39 10.26
C PHE A 142 -7.61 15.15 10.34
N PHE A 143 -7.00 14.04 10.73
CA PHE A 143 -7.72 12.83 11.08
C PHE A 143 -7.92 12.72 12.59
N TYR A 144 -9.11 12.31 13.01
CA TYR A 144 -9.39 11.90 14.38
C TYR A 144 -9.76 10.42 14.37
N THR A 145 -9.03 9.56 15.10
CA THR A 145 -9.20 8.11 14.95
C THR A 145 -9.12 7.35 16.27
N THR A 146 -9.68 6.14 16.31
CA THR A 146 -9.41 5.14 17.35
C THR A 146 -8.36 4.10 16.89
N ASN A 147 -7.99 4.12 15.60
CA ASN A 147 -7.10 3.15 14.95
C ASN A 147 -5.63 3.63 15.01
N ILE A 148 -4.83 3.01 15.89
CA ILE A 148 -3.40 3.35 16.06
C ILE A 148 -2.56 3.04 14.81
N PRO A 149 -2.71 1.88 14.14
CA PRO A 149 -2.00 1.63 12.88
C PRO A 149 -2.31 2.69 11.80
N PHE A 150 -3.55 3.16 11.68
CA PHE A 150 -3.92 4.27 10.79
C PHE A 150 -3.28 5.60 11.23
N PHE A 151 -3.24 5.89 12.53
CA PHE A 151 -2.51 7.07 13.05
C PHE A 151 -1.05 7.05 12.61
N ASN A 152 -0.35 5.92 12.74
CA ASN A 152 1.04 5.79 12.30
C ASN A 152 1.17 5.96 10.78
N PHE A 153 0.25 5.37 10.01
CA PHE A 153 0.18 5.53 8.55
C PHE A 153 0.00 7.00 8.14
N ALA A 154 -0.96 7.71 8.73
CA ALA A 154 -1.23 9.13 8.51
C ALA A 154 -0.05 10.02 8.92
N LYS A 155 0.55 9.75 10.09
CA LYS A 155 1.72 10.47 10.60
C LYS A 155 2.90 10.36 9.65
N VAL A 156 3.24 9.15 9.19
CA VAL A 156 4.35 8.91 8.26
C VAL A 156 4.09 9.57 6.91
N ALA A 157 2.85 9.51 6.41
CA ALA A 157 2.47 10.26 5.23
C ALA A 157 2.59 11.77 5.46
N GLY A 158 2.51 12.27 6.69
CA GLY A 158 2.63 13.68 7.03
C GLY A 158 1.29 14.40 7.02
N TYR A 159 0.22 13.71 7.42
CA TYR A 159 -1.06 14.33 7.78
C TYR A 159 -1.13 14.56 9.29
N ASN A 160 -1.73 15.68 9.69
CA ASN A 160 -2.19 15.92 11.04
C ASN A 160 -3.14 14.80 11.47
N THR A 161 -2.90 14.22 12.64
CA THR A 161 -3.72 13.12 13.13
C THR A 161 -3.68 13.01 14.65
N VAL A 162 -4.77 12.57 15.25
CA VAL A 162 -4.90 12.32 16.69
C VAL A 162 -5.59 11.00 16.97
N VAL A 163 -5.23 10.36 18.08
CA VAL A 163 -5.89 9.14 18.56
C VAL A 163 -6.78 9.48 19.75
N GLN A 164 -8.06 9.14 19.69
CA GLN A 164 -9.01 9.30 20.80
C GLN A 164 -8.48 8.60 22.08
N SER A 165 -8.63 9.26 23.22
CA SER A 165 -8.37 8.65 24.53
C SER A 165 -9.46 7.66 24.88
N LYS A 166 -9.09 6.50 25.44
CA LYS A 166 -10.06 5.53 25.98
C LYS A 166 -10.86 6.09 27.15
N SER A 167 -10.35 7.13 27.81
CA SER A 167 -10.98 7.80 28.95
C SER A 167 -11.74 9.07 28.55
N VAL A 168 -12.02 9.26 27.25
CA VAL A 168 -12.77 10.42 26.78
C VAL A 168 -14.17 10.46 27.44
N VAL A 169 -14.60 11.66 27.83
CA VAL A 169 -15.93 11.86 28.44
C VAL A 169 -17.01 11.44 27.45
N ASN A 170 -17.96 10.62 27.91
CA ASN A 170 -19.09 10.18 27.09
C ASN A 170 -20.00 11.38 26.77
N ASP A 171 -19.90 11.83 25.53
CA ASP A 171 -20.60 13.00 25.01
C ASP A 171 -21.63 12.62 23.94
N GLY A 172 -21.98 11.33 23.84
CA GLY A 172 -22.93 10.80 22.87
C GLY A 172 -22.43 10.68 21.43
N SER A 173 -21.18 11.10 21.15
CA SER A 173 -20.60 11.05 19.81
C SER A 173 -20.57 9.64 19.23
N PHE A 174 -20.68 9.52 17.90
CA PHE A 174 -20.47 8.21 17.27
C PHE A 174 -19.06 7.67 17.53
N SER A 175 -18.04 8.53 17.65
CA SER A 175 -16.67 8.09 17.96
C SER A 175 -16.53 7.48 19.35
N VAL A 176 -17.22 8.04 20.36
CA VAL A 176 -17.31 7.44 21.71
C VAL A 176 -18.06 6.11 21.64
N TYR A 177 -19.17 6.07 20.92
CA TYR A 177 -19.95 4.85 20.78
C TYR A 177 -19.17 3.74 20.05
N ALA A 178 -18.43 4.08 19.00
CA ALA A 178 -17.56 3.14 18.28
C ALA A 178 -16.47 2.56 19.20
N GLU A 179 -15.82 3.39 20.03
CA GLU A 179 -14.86 2.92 21.04
C GLU A 179 -15.53 1.98 22.06
N LEU A 180 -16.72 2.32 22.57
CA LEU A 180 -17.49 1.45 23.49
C LEU A 180 -17.90 0.11 22.86
N LYS A 181 -17.96 0.04 21.52
CA LYS A 181 -18.27 -1.17 20.75
C LYS A 181 -17.02 -1.85 20.18
N GLU A 182 -15.84 -1.36 20.51
CA GLU A 182 -14.56 -1.85 19.99
C GLU A 182 -14.50 -1.86 18.45
N VAL A 183 -15.15 -0.87 17.83
CA VAL A 183 -15.15 -0.69 16.38
C VAL A 183 -14.13 0.39 16.01
N GLU A 184 -13.28 0.07 15.04
CA GLU A 184 -12.33 1.03 14.49
C GLU A 184 -13.07 2.20 13.83
N TYR A 185 -12.63 3.42 14.15
CA TYR A 185 -13.25 4.66 13.73
C TYR A 185 -12.20 5.62 13.17
N ILE A 186 -12.51 6.22 12.02
CA ILE A 186 -11.75 7.33 11.46
C ILE A 186 -12.73 8.44 11.12
N ASN A 187 -12.39 9.64 11.53
CA ASN A 187 -13.08 10.85 11.15
C ASN A 187 -12.15 11.74 10.35
N LEU A 188 -12.65 12.20 9.21
CA LEU A 188 -11.99 13.19 8.37
C LEU A 188 -12.59 14.56 8.68
N GLU A 189 -11.73 15.48 9.14
CA GLU A 189 -12.07 16.88 9.33
C GLU A 189 -11.38 17.71 8.25
N VAL A 190 -12.17 18.41 7.44
CA VAL A 190 -11.68 19.33 6.40
C VAL A 190 -12.47 20.63 6.45
N LYS A 191 -11.80 21.74 6.14
CA LYS A 191 -12.47 23.04 5.99
C LYS A 191 -13.27 23.06 4.69
N ARG A 192 -14.46 23.68 4.74
CA ARG A 192 -15.28 23.89 3.55
C ARG A 192 -14.53 24.65 2.45
N GLY A 193 -14.62 24.17 1.21
CA GLY A 193 -14.01 24.78 0.01
C GLY A 193 -12.65 24.20 -0.39
N GLU A 194 -12.15 23.22 0.35
CA GLU A 194 -10.90 22.47 0.06
C GLU A 194 -11.21 21.12 -0.61
N ASP A 195 -12.11 21.11 -1.60
CA ASP A 195 -12.67 19.89 -2.22
C ASP A 195 -11.57 18.94 -2.75
N SER A 196 -10.48 19.48 -3.29
CA SER A 196 -9.33 18.69 -3.78
C SER A 196 -8.58 17.99 -2.65
N LEU A 197 -8.42 18.64 -1.51
CA LEU A 197 -7.71 18.07 -0.36
C LEU A 197 -8.57 17.05 0.37
N GLU A 198 -9.88 17.31 0.47
CA GLU A 198 -10.84 16.34 0.99
C GLU A 198 -10.80 15.04 0.17
N GLN A 199 -10.83 15.16 -1.16
CA GLN A 199 -10.70 14.01 -2.06
C GLN A 199 -9.37 13.27 -1.86
N GLU A 200 -8.26 13.98 -1.71
CA GLU A 200 -6.94 13.38 -1.45
C GLU A 200 -6.92 12.60 -0.12
N MET A 201 -7.45 13.19 0.95
CA MET A 201 -7.50 12.58 2.28
C MET A 201 -8.47 11.38 2.32
N LEU A 202 -9.60 11.44 1.62
CA LEU A 202 -10.49 10.29 1.47
C LEU A 202 -9.81 9.16 0.69
N LEU A 203 -9.15 9.45 -0.44
CA LEU A 203 -8.38 8.45 -1.19
C LEU A 203 -7.22 7.87 -0.36
N PHE A 204 -6.64 8.66 0.54
CA PHE A 204 -5.63 8.20 1.49
C PHE A 204 -6.20 7.19 2.49
N ILE A 205 -7.35 7.49 3.10
CA ILE A 205 -8.10 6.54 3.95
C ILE A 205 -8.37 5.26 3.15
N MET A 206 -8.91 5.39 1.94
CA MET A 206 -9.27 4.24 1.11
C MET A 206 -8.06 3.36 0.80
N ARG A 207 -6.88 3.92 0.52
CA ARG A 207 -5.66 3.13 0.25
C ARG A 207 -5.19 2.34 1.46
N TYR A 208 -5.27 2.92 2.66
CA TYR A 208 -4.97 2.21 3.89
C TYR A 208 -5.85 0.94 4.03
N PHE A 209 -7.13 1.03 3.66
CA PHE A 209 -8.07 -0.10 3.70
C PHE A 209 -8.10 -0.98 2.45
N ALA A 210 -7.73 -0.48 1.29
CA ALA A 210 -7.55 -1.29 0.09
C ALA A 210 -6.46 -2.34 0.28
N ASN A 211 -5.51 -2.07 1.18
CA ASN A 211 -4.57 -3.07 1.64
C ASN A 211 -5.20 -4.13 2.54
N GLN A 212 -6.30 -3.82 3.26
CA GLN A 212 -6.99 -4.74 4.18
C GLN A 212 -8.03 -5.60 3.45
N TYR A 213 -8.53 -5.16 2.28
CA TYR A 213 -9.62 -5.82 1.56
C TYR A 213 -9.18 -6.24 0.16
N SER A 214 -9.34 -7.53 -0.15
CA SER A 214 -8.84 -8.21 -1.35
C SER A 214 -9.56 -7.86 -2.68
N ASN A 215 -10.67 -7.11 -2.63
CA ASN A 215 -11.55 -6.88 -3.78
C ASN A 215 -11.22 -5.64 -4.63
N PHE A 216 -10.10 -4.94 -4.40
CA PHE A 216 -9.69 -3.84 -5.28
C PHE A 216 -9.18 -4.38 -6.62
N PRO A 217 -9.74 -3.92 -7.77
CA PRO A 217 -9.37 -4.47 -9.08
C PRO A 217 -7.89 -4.20 -9.37
N VAL A 218 -7.14 -5.27 -9.62
CA VAL A 218 -5.77 -5.19 -10.14
C VAL A 218 -5.87 -4.85 -11.62
N LYS A 219 -5.41 -3.66 -12.00
CA LYS A 219 -5.36 -3.24 -13.41
C LYS A 219 -3.98 -3.55 -13.98
N GLY A 220 -3.92 -4.51 -14.90
CA GLY A 220 -2.73 -4.78 -15.72
C GLY A 220 -2.29 -3.55 -16.52
N TRP A 221 -1.08 -3.60 -17.07
CA TRP A 221 -0.62 -2.61 -18.04
C TRP A 221 -0.90 -3.10 -19.46
N ALA A 222 -1.08 -2.17 -20.41
CA ALA A 222 -1.23 -2.53 -21.81
C ALA A 222 0.10 -2.99 -22.41
N ALA A 223 0.06 -3.96 -23.33
CA ALA A 223 1.23 -4.37 -24.11
C ALA A 223 1.84 -3.17 -24.85
N LEU A 224 3.18 -3.05 -24.78
CA LEU A 224 3.92 -2.03 -25.51
C LEU A 224 4.07 -2.41 -26.99
N LYS A 225 4.34 -1.41 -27.81
CA LYS A 225 4.62 -1.52 -29.25
C LYS A 225 5.95 -0.85 -29.58
N GLN A 226 6.51 -1.19 -30.73
CA GLN A 226 7.62 -0.42 -31.29
C GLN A 226 7.19 1.04 -31.49
N GLY A 227 8.07 1.97 -31.15
CA GLY A 227 7.81 3.41 -31.11
C GLY A 227 7.30 3.91 -29.75
N ASP A 228 6.81 3.03 -28.86
CA ASP A 228 6.38 3.44 -27.52
C ASP A 228 7.58 3.96 -26.71
N THR A 229 7.28 4.86 -25.76
CA THR A 229 8.32 5.54 -24.98
C THR A 229 8.51 4.89 -23.61
N ILE A 230 9.77 4.61 -23.26
CA ILE A 230 10.19 4.17 -21.92
C ILE A 230 10.82 5.35 -21.19
N ASP A 231 10.27 5.73 -20.04
CA ASP A 231 10.89 6.68 -19.13
C ASP A 231 11.94 5.98 -18.26
N LEU A 232 13.18 6.46 -18.33
CA LEU A 232 14.24 6.07 -17.42
C LEU A 232 14.24 6.93 -16.16
N ILE A 233 14.35 6.29 -14.99
CA ILE A 233 14.40 6.96 -13.69
C ILE A 233 15.58 6.49 -12.83
N ALA A 234 16.03 7.35 -11.91
CA ALA A 234 17.10 7.02 -10.96
C ALA A 234 16.61 7.24 -9.50
N PRO A 235 15.75 6.36 -8.96
CA PRO A 235 15.21 6.49 -7.61
C PRO A 235 16.17 6.00 -6.53
N SER A 236 17.28 5.33 -6.87
CA SER A 236 18.23 4.73 -5.92
C SER A 236 19.61 5.39 -6.00
N SER A 237 20.68 4.62 -6.21
CA SER A 237 22.06 5.10 -6.31
C SER A 237 22.34 5.79 -7.64
N ALA A 238 23.33 6.68 -7.61
CA ALA A 238 23.77 7.40 -8.80
C ALA A 238 24.38 6.49 -9.86
N THR A 239 24.24 6.92 -11.12
CA THR A 239 24.87 6.34 -12.30
C THR A 239 25.56 7.45 -13.10
N ASN A 240 26.50 7.07 -13.97
CA ASN A 240 27.24 7.99 -14.82
C ASN A 240 26.54 8.17 -16.18
N LYS A 241 26.83 9.29 -16.86
CA LYS A 241 26.22 9.61 -18.16
C LYS A 241 26.50 8.54 -19.24
N GLY A 242 27.71 8.01 -19.29
CA GLY A 242 28.09 7.01 -20.30
C GLY A 242 27.28 5.71 -20.20
N ASN A 243 26.89 5.32 -19.00
CA ASN A 243 26.01 4.18 -18.75
C ASN A 243 24.58 4.46 -19.22
N ILE A 244 24.05 5.65 -18.94
CA ILE A 244 22.73 6.08 -19.44
C ILE A 244 22.72 6.04 -20.98
N ASP A 245 23.73 6.63 -21.63
CA ASP A 245 23.81 6.69 -23.09
C ASP A 245 23.88 5.28 -23.73
N LYS A 246 24.58 4.34 -23.10
CA LYS A 246 24.60 2.92 -23.53
C LYS A 246 23.23 2.26 -23.39
N THR A 247 22.57 2.49 -22.25
CA THR A 247 21.24 1.94 -21.95
C THR A 247 20.22 2.42 -22.97
N VAL A 248 20.21 3.72 -23.28
CA VAL A 248 19.36 4.34 -24.30
C VAL A 248 19.56 3.63 -25.65
N LYS A 249 20.81 3.52 -26.12
CA LYS A 249 21.12 2.85 -27.41
C LYS A 249 20.64 1.41 -27.48
N ILE A 250 20.75 0.65 -26.38
CA ILE A 250 20.29 -0.75 -26.36
C ILE A 250 18.76 -0.81 -26.48
N LEU A 251 18.04 -0.01 -25.70
CA LEU A 251 16.57 0.02 -25.75
C LEU A 251 16.04 0.54 -27.09
N GLU A 252 16.68 1.56 -27.67
CA GLU A 252 16.39 2.05 -29.02
C GLU A 252 16.63 0.96 -30.09
N SER A 253 17.64 0.10 -29.91
CA SER A 253 17.89 -1.02 -30.82
C SER A 253 16.80 -2.11 -30.78
N PHE A 254 15.93 -2.10 -29.78
CA PHE A 254 14.72 -2.92 -29.70
C PHE A 254 13.47 -2.20 -30.24
N GLY A 255 13.61 -0.95 -30.71
CA GLY A 255 12.56 -0.18 -31.35
C GLY A 255 11.75 0.72 -30.42
N PHE A 256 12.21 0.99 -29.19
CA PHE A 256 11.56 1.94 -28.28
C PHE A 256 12.11 3.36 -28.43
N ALA A 257 11.27 4.35 -28.16
CA ALA A 257 11.76 5.69 -27.80
C ALA A 257 12.17 5.68 -26.32
N VAL A 258 13.22 6.42 -25.94
CA VAL A 258 13.71 6.45 -24.56
C VAL A 258 13.79 7.89 -24.05
N SER A 259 13.12 8.15 -22.93
CA SER A 259 13.14 9.45 -22.27
C SER A 259 14.02 9.40 -21.02
N ILE A 260 14.97 10.33 -20.92
CA ILE A 260 15.85 10.51 -19.76
C ILE A 260 15.45 11.72 -18.91
N LYS A 261 14.25 12.28 -19.13
CA LYS A 261 13.76 13.48 -18.44
C LYS A 261 13.81 13.36 -16.91
N TYR A 262 13.57 12.16 -16.41
CA TYR A 262 13.48 11.83 -14.99
C TYR A 262 14.74 11.09 -14.45
N ALA A 263 15.78 10.99 -15.27
CA ALA A 263 17.01 10.24 -14.99
C ALA A 263 18.17 11.10 -14.45
N LYS A 264 17.91 12.37 -14.08
CA LYS A 264 18.98 13.32 -13.72
C LYS A 264 19.76 12.85 -12.49
N SER A 265 21.02 12.49 -12.72
CA SER A 265 21.93 12.07 -11.65
C SER A 265 22.82 13.24 -11.19
N MET A 266 22.61 13.70 -9.96
CA MET A 266 23.44 14.64 -9.21
C MET A 266 23.77 13.98 -7.87
N PRO A 267 24.87 13.19 -7.81
CA PRO A 267 25.16 12.33 -6.67
C PRO A 267 25.25 13.09 -5.36
N THR A 268 24.57 12.59 -4.33
CA THR A 268 24.74 13.10 -2.95
C THR A 268 26.03 12.55 -2.33
N LYS A 269 26.39 13.03 -1.12
CA LYS A 269 27.51 12.47 -0.34
C LYS A 269 27.35 10.97 0.00
N LEU A 270 26.10 10.48 0.03
CA LEU A 270 25.79 9.06 0.22
C LEU A 270 25.57 8.32 -1.11
N HIS A 271 25.99 8.92 -2.22
CA HIS A 271 25.89 8.38 -3.57
C HIS A 271 24.48 8.06 -4.07
N TYR A 272 23.44 8.64 -3.45
CA TYR A 272 22.09 8.64 -4.03
C TYR A 272 22.08 9.45 -5.32
N ALA A 273 21.26 9.04 -6.29
CA ALA A 273 21.19 9.69 -7.60
C ALA A 273 20.82 11.16 -7.52
N ASN A 274 20.04 11.56 -6.52
CA ASN A 274 19.65 12.95 -6.27
C ASN A 274 19.07 13.09 -4.86
N THR A 275 18.59 14.29 -4.51
CA THR A 275 17.82 14.52 -3.28
C THR A 275 16.58 13.62 -3.21
N ASP A 276 16.14 13.28 -1.99
CA ASP A 276 14.93 12.47 -1.76
C ASP A 276 13.71 13.11 -2.45
N GLN A 277 13.58 14.44 -2.36
CA GLN A 277 12.51 15.20 -2.98
C GLN A 277 12.50 15.00 -4.50
N TYR A 278 13.64 15.22 -5.17
CA TYR A 278 13.76 15.06 -6.61
C TYR A 278 13.47 13.62 -7.05
N ARG A 279 14.07 12.62 -6.39
CA ARG A 279 13.89 11.20 -6.73
C ARG A 279 12.42 10.77 -6.61
N ALA A 280 11.73 11.21 -5.55
CA ALA A 280 10.31 10.96 -5.38
C ALA A 280 9.45 11.68 -6.44
N ASP A 281 9.73 12.97 -6.72
CA ASP A 281 9.01 13.74 -7.75
C ASP A 281 9.19 13.11 -9.14
N ALA A 282 10.41 12.72 -9.49
CA ALA A 282 10.74 12.07 -10.74
C ALA A 282 9.97 10.75 -10.92
N PHE A 283 9.91 9.92 -9.86
CA PHE A 283 9.12 8.68 -9.87
C PHE A 283 7.63 8.95 -10.08
N ILE A 284 7.04 9.88 -9.30
CA ILE A 284 5.62 10.24 -9.42
C ILE A 284 5.30 10.76 -10.82
N GLN A 285 6.14 11.65 -11.35
CA GLN A 285 5.94 12.24 -12.66
C GLN A 285 6.07 11.21 -13.79
N ALA A 286 7.06 10.31 -13.75
CA ALA A 286 7.22 9.25 -14.74
C ALA A 286 6.03 8.27 -14.73
N MET A 287 5.57 7.87 -13.54
CA MET A 287 4.40 7.00 -13.39
C MET A 287 3.10 7.67 -13.89
N ASN A 288 3.00 9.00 -13.82
CA ASN A 288 1.85 9.77 -14.32
C ASN A 288 2.03 10.32 -15.75
N ASN A 289 3.19 10.13 -16.38
CA ASN A 289 3.46 10.66 -17.72
C ASN A 289 2.56 9.97 -18.77
N PRO A 290 1.59 10.63 -19.41
CA PRO A 290 0.72 9.97 -20.40
C PRO A 290 1.47 9.54 -21.67
N ASP A 291 2.62 10.17 -21.95
CA ASP A 291 3.37 9.96 -23.19
C ASP A 291 4.33 8.76 -23.12
N SER A 292 4.51 8.17 -21.93
CA SER A 292 5.37 6.99 -21.72
C SER A 292 4.57 5.78 -21.26
N GLN A 293 4.89 4.61 -21.83
CA GLN A 293 4.18 3.36 -21.59
C GLN A 293 4.86 2.47 -20.56
N ALA A 294 6.10 2.77 -20.13
CA ALA A 294 6.81 2.02 -19.09
C ALA A 294 7.81 2.89 -18.34
N VAL A 295 8.09 2.53 -17.08
CA VAL A 295 9.11 3.16 -16.24
C VAL A 295 10.16 2.14 -15.88
N TRP A 296 11.40 2.37 -16.31
CA TRP A 296 12.52 1.46 -16.04
C TRP A 296 13.56 2.15 -15.16
N VAL A 297 13.81 1.54 -14.00
CA VAL A 297 14.86 1.99 -13.09
C VAL A 297 16.23 1.75 -13.71
N ILE A 298 17.03 2.81 -13.79
CA ILE A 298 18.35 2.74 -14.37
C ILE A 298 19.26 1.88 -13.51
N LYS A 299 19.33 2.14 -12.20
CA LYS A 299 20.21 1.43 -11.28
C LYS A 299 19.55 1.24 -9.92
N GLY A 300 19.85 0.12 -9.27
CA GLY A 300 19.47 -0.17 -7.89
C GLY A 300 20.38 0.55 -6.88
N GLY A 301 20.68 -0.13 -5.77
CA GLY A 301 21.62 0.35 -4.77
C GLY A 301 20.94 0.69 -3.43
N ALA A 302 20.76 1.98 -3.12
CA ALA A 302 20.16 2.36 -1.84
C ALA A 302 19.32 3.64 -1.93
N GLY A 303 18.37 3.73 -0.99
CA GLY A 303 17.69 4.98 -0.64
C GLY A 303 16.25 5.09 -1.13
N VAL A 304 15.67 4.05 -1.73
CA VAL A 304 14.24 4.01 -2.10
C VAL A 304 13.33 4.15 -0.89
N THR A 305 13.68 3.54 0.25
CA THR A 305 12.87 3.60 1.48
C THR A 305 12.63 5.03 1.98
N ARG A 306 13.55 5.95 1.67
CA ARG A 306 13.44 7.38 1.99
C ARG A 306 12.37 8.11 1.18
N LEU A 307 11.95 7.54 0.05
CA LEU A 307 10.95 8.13 -0.84
C LEU A 307 9.52 7.79 -0.37
N LEU A 308 9.34 6.62 0.22
CA LEU A 308 8.02 6.04 0.51
C LEU A 308 7.08 6.95 1.33
N PRO A 309 7.53 7.69 2.38
CA PRO A 309 6.67 8.59 3.13
C PRO A 309 6.01 9.67 2.25
N LYS A 310 6.77 10.20 1.28
CA LYS A 310 6.24 11.18 0.35
C LYS A 310 5.29 10.55 -0.65
N LEU A 311 5.62 9.34 -1.15
CA LEU A 311 4.78 8.63 -2.12
C LEU A 311 3.40 8.31 -1.55
N LEU A 312 3.28 8.02 -0.24
CA LEU A 312 2.00 7.73 0.42
C LEU A 312 0.92 8.80 0.22
N LYS A 313 1.30 10.07 0.04
CA LYS A 313 0.32 11.12 -0.26
C LYS A 313 -0.31 10.99 -1.64
N TYR A 314 0.44 10.48 -2.62
CA TYR A 314 0.05 10.53 -4.04
C TYR A 314 -0.85 9.38 -4.45
N PRO A 315 -2.03 9.66 -5.05
CA PRO A 315 -2.93 8.62 -5.52
C PRO A 315 -2.29 7.79 -6.64
N ALA A 316 -2.90 6.64 -6.93
CA ALA A 316 -2.48 5.80 -8.04
C ALA A 316 -2.61 6.57 -9.38
N PRO A 317 -1.67 6.38 -10.31
CA PRO A 317 -1.82 6.87 -11.68
C PRO A 317 -3.11 6.37 -12.33
N LYS A 318 -3.72 7.19 -13.20
CA LYS A 318 -4.94 6.80 -13.94
C LYS A 318 -4.71 5.65 -14.92
N ILE A 319 -3.49 5.57 -15.46
CA ILE A 319 -3.06 4.57 -16.43
C ILE A 319 -2.02 3.69 -15.74
N SER A 320 -2.28 2.39 -15.71
CA SER A 320 -1.32 1.42 -15.20
C SER A 320 -0.21 1.20 -16.22
N LYS A 321 1.04 1.23 -15.77
CA LYS A 321 2.24 0.98 -16.58
C LYS A 321 3.26 0.19 -15.76
N PRO A 322 4.10 -0.65 -16.39
CA PRO A 322 5.06 -1.45 -15.66
C PRO A 322 6.17 -0.58 -15.07
N LEU A 323 6.40 -0.77 -13.76
CA LEU A 323 7.64 -0.39 -13.08
C LEU A 323 8.62 -1.56 -13.17
N ILE A 324 9.83 -1.32 -13.66
CA ILE A 324 10.83 -2.37 -13.93
C ILE A 324 12.10 -2.10 -13.14
N GLY A 325 12.59 -3.12 -12.42
CA GLY A 325 13.85 -3.10 -11.68
C GLY A 325 13.89 -4.18 -10.59
N PHE A 326 14.99 -4.31 -9.86
CA PHE A 326 15.14 -5.26 -8.75
C PHE A 326 16.06 -4.68 -7.65
N SER A 327 16.40 -5.45 -6.61
CA SER A 327 17.22 -5.00 -5.49
C SER A 327 16.52 -3.89 -4.67
N ASP A 328 17.14 -2.71 -4.45
CA ASP A 328 16.55 -1.55 -3.74
C ASP A 328 15.17 -1.12 -4.30
N VAL A 329 14.90 -1.43 -5.57
CA VAL A 329 13.60 -1.17 -6.22
C VAL A 329 12.47 -1.97 -5.57
N THR A 330 12.75 -3.03 -4.81
CA THR A 330 11.76 -3.77 -4.01
C THR A 330 10.91 -2.85 -3.14
N GLY A 331 11.46 -1.77 -2.60
CA GLY A 331 10.67 -0.79 -1.84
C GLY A 331 9.59 -0.10 -2.70
N LEU A 332 9.91 0.22 -3.96
CA LEU A 332 8.93 0.79 -4.90
C LEU A 332 7.95 -0.27 -5.39
N HIS A 333 8.40 -1.51 -5.65
CA HIS A 333 7.51 -2.62 -6.01
C HIS A 333 6.46 -2.86 -4.94
N ASN A 334 6.89 -3.02 -3.69
CA ASN A 334 5.99 -3.19 -2.55
C ASN A 334 5.04 -1.99 -2.42
N PHE A 335 5.51 -0.77 -2.67
CA PHE A 335 4.65 0.41 -2.65
C PHE A 335 3.59 0.37 -3.77
N VAL A 336 3.97 0.18 -5.04
CA VAL A 336 3.01 0.23 -6.16
C VAL A 336 2.03 -0.95 -6.13
N ASN A 337 2.50 -2.15 -5.75
CA ASN A 337 1.66 -3.33 -5.66
C ASN A 337 0.63 -3.21 -4.53
N GLN A 338 1.00 -2.61 -3.40
CA GLN A 338 0.09 -2.49 -2.26
C GLN A 338 -0.74 -1.21 -2.33
N GLN A 339 -0.11 -0.04 -2.40
CA GLN A 339 -0.79 1.25 -2.29
C GLN A 339 -1.54 1.63 -3.56
N TRP A 340 -1.05 1.21 -4.74
CA TRP A 340 -1.68 1.51 -6.02
C TRP A 340 -2.34 0.30 -6.68
N LYS A 341 -2.18 -0.91 -6.12
CA LYS A 341 -2.72 -2.18 -6.67
C LYS A 341 -2.30 -2.46 -8.11
N MET A 342 -1.21 -1.85 -8.55
CA MET A 342 -0.66 -2.02 -9.89
C MET A 342 0.36 -3.15 -9.89
N PRO A 343 0.34 -4.06 -10.88
CA PRO A 343 1.42 -5.02 -11.05
C PRO A 343 2.71 -4.29 -11.46
N SER A 344 3.84 -4.91 -11.15
CA SER A 344 5.17 -4.43 -11.51
C SER A 344 6.07 -5.59 -11.91
N LEU A 345 7.26 -5.31 -12.40
CA LEU A 345 8.17 -6.32 -12.93
C LEU A 345 9.49 -6.30 -12.14
N HIS A 346 9.68 -7.29 -11.27
CA HIS A 346 10.98 -7.53 -10.66
C HIS A 346 11.90 -8.13 -11.72
N ALA A 347 12.84 -7.35 -12.22
CA ALA A 347 13.73 -7.74 -13.30
C ALA A 347 15.01 -6.89 -13.27
N ILE A 348 15.96 -7.20 -14.15
CA ILE A 348 17.18 -6.40 -14.28
C ILE A 348 16.89 -4.90 -14.41
N VAL A 349 17.73 -4.09 -13.77
CA VAL A 349 17.75 -2.63 -13.98
C VAL A 349 18.31 -2.30 -15.37
N ALA A 350 18.03 -1.10 -15.89
CA ALA A 350 18.35 -0.74 -17.27
C ALA A 350 19.86 -0.53 -17.49
N ASP A 351 20.54 0.14 -16.54
CA ASP A 351 22.00 0.23 -16.46
C ASP A 351 22.54 -1.01 -15.75
N TYR A 352 22.90 -1.98 -16.58
CA TYR A 352 23.47 -3.22 -16.12
C TYR A 352 24.94 -3.05 -15.71
N ASN A 353 25.33 -3.65 -14.56
CA ASN A 353 26.67 -4.09 -14.12
C ASN A 353 27.23 -3.62 -12.76
N SER A 354 26.50 -2.85 -11.96
CA SER A 354 27.02 -2.46 -10.63
C SER A 354 26.50 -3.30 -9.47
N GLU A 355 25.38 -4.01 -9.63
CA GLU A 355 24.74 -4.77 -8.55
C GLU A 355 25.12 -6.27 -8.55
N VAL A 356 25.72 -6.79 -9.62
CA VAL A 356 26.17 -8.20 -9.71
C VAL A 356 27.68 -8.32 -9.42
N ASP A 357 28.12 -9.49 -8.96
CA ASP A 357 29.54 -9.78 -8.74
C ASP A 357 30.40 -9.51 -9.99
N ALA A 358 31.63 -9.01 -9.79
CA ALA A 358 32.51 -8.57 -10.86
C ALA A 358 32.90 -9.68 -11.86
N GLU A 359 33.04 -10.92 -11.39
CA GLU A 359 33.38 -12.07 -12.25
C GLU A 359 32.18 -12.54 -13.06
N VAL A 360 31.00 -12.48 -12.46
CA VAL A 360 29.71 -12.81 -13.08
C VAL A 360 29.40 -11.81 -14.19
N ARG A 361 29.59 -10.51 -13.92
CA ARG A 361 29.48 -9.40 -14.87
C ARG A 361 30.24 -9.64 -16.18
N ALA A 362 31.47 -10.14 -16.11
CA ALA A 362 32.31 -10.32 -17.29
C ALA A 362 31.76 -11.34 -18.30
N LYS A 363 30.80 -12.17 -17.89
CA LYS A 363 30.30 -13.33 -18.64
C LYS A 363 28.86 -13.15 -19.15
N ILE A 364 28.25 -11.97 -18.96
CA ILE A 364 26.82 -11.75 -19.23
C ILE A 364 26.60 -10.92 -20.49
N ASN A 365 25.74 -11.42 -21.37
CA ASN A 365 25.26 -10.67 -22.51
C ASN A 365 24.08 -9.78 -22.08
N ILE A 366 24.37 -8.48 -21.94
CA ILE A 366 23.37 -7.47 -21.55
C ILE A 366 22.20 -7.41 -22.54
N ARG A 367 22.48 -7.52 -23.85
CA ARG A 367 21.41 -7.44 -24.85
C ARG A 367 20.43 -8.59 -24.68
N GLU A 368 20.92 -9.80 -24.42
CA GLU A 368 20.06 -10.97 -24.15
C GLU A 368 19.26 -10.81 -22.86
N SER A 369 19.89 -10.27 -21.80
CA SER A 369 19.22 -10.05 -20.52
C SER A 369 18.09 -9.02 -20.66
N ILE A 370 18.35 -7.87 -21.31
CA ILE A 370 17.33 -6.86 -21.64
C ILE A 370 16.24 -7.45 -22.53
N LYS A 371 16.61 -8.31 -23.50
CA LYS A 371 15.65 -8.95 -24.39
C LYS A 371 14.58 -9.72 -23.60
N THR A 372 14.92 -10.40 -22.50
CA THR A 372 13.93 -11.13 -21.69
C THR A 372 12.84 -10.22 -21.13
N VAL A 373 13.20 -8.99 -20.73
CA VAL A 373 12.25 -7.98 -20.27
C VAL A 373 11.45 -7.43 -21.45
N VAL A 374 12.12 -7.09 -22.55
CA VAL A 374 11.48 -6.57 -23.78
C VAL A 374 10.43 -7.55 -24.32
N ASP A 375 10.73 -8.85 -24.33
CA ASP A 375 9.81 -9.90 -24.76
C ASP A 375 8.54 -9.98 -23.89
N ILE A 376 8.60 -9.51 -22.64
CA ILE A 376 7.43 -9.38 -21.76
C ILE A 376 6.68 -8.08 -22.05
N LEU A 377 7.39 -6.98 -22.25
CA LEU A 377 6.76 -5.68 -22.56
C LEU A 377 5.98 -5.72 -23.88
N LEU A 378 6.50 -6.42 -24.88
CA LEU A 378 5.87 -6.59 -26.20
C LEU A 378 4.85 -7.75 -26.25
N ALA A 379 4.69 -8.51 -25.16
CA ALA A 379 3.80 -9.66 -25.14
C ALA A 379 2.34 -9.25 -25.29
N GLN A 380 1.59 -10.00 -26.11
CA GLN A 380 0.13 -9.86 -26.15
C GLN A 380 -0.50 -10.28 -24.81
N GLU A 381 -1.72 -9.79 -24.55
CA GLU A 381 -2.49 -10.10 -23.35
C GLU A 381 -2.57 -11.62 -23.09
N ASN A 382 -2.55 -12.01 -21.82
CA ASN A 382 -2.61 -13.40 -21.35
C ASN A 382 -1.37 -14.27 -21.63
N LYS A 383 -0.18 -13.67 -21.80
CA LYS A 383 1.08 -14.44 -21.85
C LYS A 383 1.31 -15.16 -20.53
N VAL A 384 1.60 -16.46 -20.63
CA VAL A 384 2.00 -17.29 -19.50
C VAL A 384 3.52 -17.41 -19.48
N LEU A 385 4.15 -16.94 -18.40
CA LEU A 385 5.56 -17.20 -18.14
C LEU A 385 5.70 -18.51 -17.37
N PHE A 386 6.65 -19.35 -17.77
CA PHE A 386 6.88 -20.66 -17.18
C PHE A 386 8.29 -20.73 -16.58
N TYR A 387 8.36 -21.15 -15.33
CA TYR A 387 9.59 -21.26 -14.54
C TYR A 387 9.71 -22.70 -14.05
N PRO A 388 10.53 -23.53 -14.72
CA PRO A 388 10.73 -24.92 -14.32
C PRO A 388 11.68 -25.05 -13.12
N HIS A 389 11.78 -26.27 -12.58
CA HIS A 389 12.78 -26.68 -11.59
C HIS A 389 12.75 -25.93 -10.25
N LEU A 390 11.56 -25.76 -9.69
CA LEU A 390 11.44 -25.38 -8.28
C LEU A 390 11.78 -26.58 -7.38
N THR A 391 12.82 -26.44 -6.56
CA THR A 391 13.27 -27.49 -5.65
C THR A 391 12.57 -27.35 -4.30
N PRO A 392 11.81 -28.35 -3.82
CA PRO A 392 11.13 -28.26 -2.53
C PRO A 392 12.13 -28.37 -1.36
N MET A 393 12.10 -27.41 -0.45
CA MET A 393 13.06 -27.32 0.67
C MET A 393 12.53 -27.88 1.99
N ASN A 394 11.22 -28.12 2.12
CA ASN A 394 10.63 -28.71 3.33
C ASN A 394 9.51 -29.73 3.00
N LEU A 395 8.98 -30.39 4.03
CA LEU A 395 7.97 -31.44 3.87
C LEU A 395 6.68 -30.90 3.23
N LEU A 396 6.24 -29.71 3.63
CA LEU A 396 5.04 -29.07 3.09
C LEU A 396 5.15 -28.81 1.59
N ALA A 397 6.31 -28.33 1.12
CA ALA A 397 6.58 -28.17 -0.31
C ALA A 397 6.59 -29.51 -1.06
N LYS A 398 7.19 -30.55 -0.50
CA LYS A 398 7.23 -31.90 -1.12
C LYS A 398 5.83 -32.54 -1.27
N GLN A 399 4.93 -32.22 -0.36
CA GLN A 399 3.55 -32.74 -0.33
C GLN A 399 2.57 -31.88 -1.13
N ALA A 400 2.96 -30.67 -1.54
CA ALA A 400 2.11 -29.79 -2.32
C ALA A 400 1.77 -30.43 -3.68
N ILE A 401 0.51 -30.27 -4.10
CA ILE A 401 0.07 -30.64 -5.46
C ILE A 401 0.00 -29.39 -6.32
N LYS A 402 -0.62 -28.35 -5.77
CA LYS A 402 -0.84 -27.07 -6.42
C LYS A 402 -0.99 -25.98 -5.36
N ILE A 403 -0.38 -24.83 -5.61
CA ILE A 403 -0.47 -23.63 -4.76
C ILE A 403 -0.77 -22.44 -5.68
N ASP A 404 -1.84 -21.71 -5.39
CA ASP A 404 -2.20 -20.49 -6.09
C ASP A 404 -1.87 -19.27 -5.22
N GLY A 405 -1.52 -18.15 -5.84
CA GLY A 405 -1.31 -16.88 -5.15
C GLY A 405 -0.79 -15.81 -6.11
N ALA A 406 -0.70 -14.57 -5.66
CA ALA A 406 0.02 -13.53 -6.41
C ALA A 406 1.45 -13.39 -5.89
N LEU A 407 2.41 -13.15 -6.78
CA LEU A 407 3.81 -12.93 -6.39
C LEU A 407 3.99 -11.58 -5.70
N LEU A 408 4.76 -11.55 -4.61
CA LEU A 408 5.22 -10.32 -3.96
C LEU A 408 6.61 -10.54 -3.36
N GLY A 409 7.38 -9.47 -3.10
CA GLY A 409 8.69 -9.56 -2.46
C GLY A 409 9.84 -9.03 -3.33
N GLY A 410 10.97 -9.71 -3.28
CA GLY A 410 12.22 -9.33 -3.95
C GLY A 410 13.38 -9.35 -2.97
N ASN A 411 14.09 -8.23 -2.78
CA ASN A 411 15.24 -8.20 -1.90
C ASN A 411 14.85 -8.41 -0.42
N LEU A 412 15.43 -9.42 0.22
CA LEU A 412 15.15 -9.85 1.59
C LEU A 412 15.43 -8.74 2.61
N THR A 413 16.60 -8.09 2.53
CA THR A 413 16.97 -7.00 3.43
C THR A 413 15.95 -5.84 3.35
N LEU A 414 15.49 -5.50 2.13
CA LEU A 414 14.46 -4.47 1.97
C LEU A 414 13.10 -4.91 2.53
N VAL A 415 12.69 -6.16 2.33
CA VAL A 415 11.46 -6.71 2.93
C VAL A 415 11.53 -6.60 4.46
N GLN A 416 12.63 -7.05 5.07
CA GLN A 416 12.85 -6.99 6.51
C GLN A 416 12.84 -5.54 7.03
N SER A 417 13.43 -4.59 6.30
CA SER A 417 13.52 -3.18 6.72
C SER A 417 12.16 -2.47 6.84
N THR A 418 11.09 -3.07 6.31
CA THR A 418 9.73 -2.51 6.34
C THR A 418 8.85 -3.11 7.44
N LEU A 419 9.35 -4.09 8.20
CA LEU A 419 8.59 -4.72 9.29
C LEU A 419 8.11 -3.70 10.32
N ASP A 420 6.86 -3.84 10.76
CA ASP A 420 6.16 -2.96 11.70
C ASP A 420 6.11 -1.48 11.25
N THR A 421 6.19 -1.24 9.94
CA THR A 421 6.01 0.09 9.35
C THR A 421 4.75 0.16 8.47
N PRO A 422 4.24 1.37 8.15
CA PRO A 422 3.25 1.60 7.09
C PRO A 422 3.56 0.96 5.72
N PHE A 423 4.80 0.55 5.49
CA PHE A 423 5.27 -0.01 4.23
C PHE A 423 5.42 -1.54 4.26
N GLN A 424 5.18 -2.19 5.40
CA GLN A 424 5.26 -3.64 5.52
C GLN A 424 4.40 -4.31 4.44
N ALA A 425 5.00 -5.28 3.74
CA ALA A 425 4.29 -6.09 2.78
C ALA A 425 3.15 -6.89 3.43
N ARG A 426 1.98 -6.91 2.79
CA ARG A 426 0.86 -7.78 3.14
C ARG A 426 0.85 -8.97 2.21
N LEU A 427 0.93 -10.15 2.81
CA LEU A 427 1.23 -11.38 2.11
C LEU A 427 0.13 -12.44 2.23
N ASP A 428 -1.04 -12.07 2.76
CA ASP A 428 -2.22 -12.92 2.75
C ASP A 428 -2.57 -13.36 1.32
N ASP A 429 -2.70 -14.67 1.13
CA ASP A 429 -2.93 -15.35 -0.14
C ASP A 429 -1.85 -15.08 -1.20
N LYS A 430 -0.62 -14.72 -0.78
CA LYS A 430 0.52 -14.44 -1.67
C LYS A 430 1.56 -15.55 -1.68
N ILE A 431 2.33 -15.55 -2.75
CA ILE A 431 3.58 -16.30 -2.87
C ILE A 431 4.72 -15.29 -2.69
N LEU A 432 5.49 -15.43 -1.62
CA LEU A 432 6.59 -14.55 -1.29
C LEU A 432 7.86 -14.97 -2.03
N ILE A 433 8.48 -14.07 -2.79
CA ILE A 433 9.81 -14.30 -3.38
C ILE A 433 10.87 -13.53 -2.60
N LEU A 434 12.00 -14.17 -2.32
CA LEU A 434 13.10 -13.56 -1.57
C LEU A 434 14.44 -13.89 -2.23
N GLU A 435 15.25 -12.86 -2.44
CA GLU A 435 16.64 -12.96 -2.91
C GLU A 435 17.49 -11.94 -2.13
N ASP A 436 18.80 -12.15 -2.05
CA ASP A 436 19.66 -11.14 -1.42
C ASP A 436 21.13 -11.23 -1.87
N ILE A 437 21.89 -10.16 -1.59
CA ILE A 437 23.32 -10.08 -1.86
C ILE A 437 24.08 -9.43 -0.72
N GLY A 438 25.30 -9.92 -0.46
CA GLY A 438 26.27 -9.28 0.42
C GLY A 438 26.11 -9.59 1.91
N ASN A 439 25.04 -10.27 2.32
CA ASN A 439 24.87 -10.74 3.69
C ASN A 439 25.75 -11.96 3.97
N SER A 440 26.47 -11.95 5.10
CA SER A 440 27.07 -13.17 5.66
C SER A 440 26.00 -14.14 6.16
N ALA A 441 26.34 -15.43 6.29
CA ALA A 441 25.42 -16.44 6.81
C ALA A 441 24.79 -16.05 8.16
N HIS A 442 25.57 -15.46 9.08
CA HIS A 442 25.05 -15.01 10.38
C HIS A 442 24.12 -13.80 10.29
N GLN A 443 24.36 -12.87 9.34
CA GLN A 443 23.44 -11.77 9.09
C GLN A 443 22.14 -12.29 8.48
N LEU A 444 22.25 -13.18 7.49
CA LEU A 444 21.11 -13.82 6.84
C LEU A 444 20.24 -14.58 7.85
N GLU A 445 20.85 -15.35 8.75
CA GLU A 445 20.14 -16.08 9.81
C GLU A 445 19.35 -15.13 10.72
N ARG A 446 19.95 -14.01 11.14
CA ARG A 446 19.25 -13.00 11.96
C ARG A 446 18.08 -12.34 11.22
N ILE A 447 18.24 -12.05 9.94
CA ILE A 447 17.19 -11.45 9.11
C ILE A 447 16.03 -12.43 8.94
N LEU A 448 16.32 -13.69 8.61
CA LEU A 448 15.31 -14.74 8.44
C LEU A 448 14.59 -15.07 9.74
N ASP A 449 15.30 -15.13 10.87
CA ASP A 449 14.70 -15.29 12.19
C ASP A 449 13.79 -14.10 12.55
N ASN A 450 14.21 -12.87 12.23
CA ASN A 450 13.37 -11.69 12.45
C ASN A 450 12.06 -11.75 11.66
N ILE A 451 12.11 -12.21 10.40
CA ILE A 451 10.91 -12.45 9.58
C ILE A 451 10.05 -13.57 10.18
N ARG A 452 10.67 -14.69 10.57
CA ARG A 452 9.99 -15.86 11.15
C ARG A 452 9.25 -15.53 12.45
N TYR A 453 9.83 -14.70 13.30
CA TYR A 453 9.21 -14.28 14.57
C TYR A 453 8.22 -13.12 14.41
N SER A 454 8.15 -12.51 13.22
CA SER A 454 7.19 -11.45 12.91
C SER A 454 5.85 -12.01 12.42
N GLN A 455 4.85 -11.14 12.30
CA GLN A 455 3.56 -11.48 11.70
C GLN A 455 3.59 -11.49 10.16
N LEU A 456 4.72 -11.18 9.53
CA LEU A 456 4.82 -11.00 8.07
C LEU A 456 4.40 -12.25 7.30
N LEU A 457 4.72 -13.43 7.83
CA LEU A 457 4.47 -14.71 7.16
C LEU A 457 3.04 -15.24 7.35
N ASN A 458 2.19 -14.54 8.12
CA ASN A 458 0.80 -14.95 8.31
C ASN A 458 0.05 -14.89 6.97
N GLY A 459 -0.68 -15.96 6.65
CA GLY A 459 -1.46 -16.04 5.41
C GLY A 459 -0.66 -16.24 4.12
N VAL A 460 0.66 -16.44 4.20
CA VAL A 460 1.50 -16.72 3.02
C VAL A 460 1.24 -18.14 2.49
N ASN A 461 0.97 -18.27 1.20
CA ASN A 461 0.69 -19.56 0.56
C ASN A 461 1.96 -20.36 0.23
N ALA A 462 3.05 -19.69 -0.13
CA ALA A 462 4.37 -20.31 -0.34
C ALA A 462 5.50 -19.26 -0.30
N ILE A 463 6.72 -19.73 -0.08
CA ILE A 463 7.95 -18.94 -0.21
C ILE A 463 8.81 -19.53 -1.33
N ILE A 464 9.33 -18.68 -2.21
CA ILE A 464 10.35 -19.04 -3.19
C ILE A 464 11.63 -18.28 -2.85
N LEU A 465 12.67 -19.03 -2.51
CA LEU A 465 14.01 -18.51 -2.27
C LEU A 465 14.77 -18.51 -3.61
N GLY A 466 15.15 -17.32 -4.05
CA GLY A 466 16.01 -17.10 -5.21
C GLY A 466 17.48 -17.25 -4.83
N GLU A 467 18.33 -16.48 -5.50
CA GLU A 467 19.76 -16.54 -5.25
C GLU A 467 20.17 -15.67 -4.05
N PHE A 468 21.01 -16.26 -3.18
CA PHE A 468 21.62 -15.60 -2.03
C PHE A 468 23.14 -15.61 -2.20
N ILE A 469 23.71 -14.44 -2.53
CA ILE A 469 25.10 -14.35 -2.99
C ILE A 469 25.94 -13.58 -1.99
N GLN A 470 27.14 -14.08 -1.71
CA GLN A 470 28.15 -13.35 -0.95
C GLN A 470 29.38 -13.08 -1.82
N THR A 471 29.86 -11.84 -1.80
CA THR A 471 31.06 -11.41 -2.54
C THR A 471 32.32 -11.67 -1.70
N THR A 472 32.79 -12.91 -1.65
CA THR A 472 34.00 -13.31 -0.90
C THR A 472 34.94 -14.19 -1.72
N GLN A 473 36.21 -14.29 -1.27
CA GLN A 473 37.25 -15.10 -1.92
C GLN A 473 37.10 -16.61 -1.67
N ASP A 474 36.53 -17.03 -0.52
CA ASP A 474 36.30 -18.45 -0.20
C ASP A 474 34.86 -18.86 -0.54
N LYS A 475 34.61 -19.07 -1.83
CA LYS A 475 33.25 -19.23 -2.37
C LYS A 475 32.54 -20.47 -1.87
N LYS A 476 33.25 -21.59 -1.62
CA LYS A 476 32.60 -22.88 -1.33
C LYS A 476 32.09 -22.98 0.10
N ALA A 477 32.96 -22.78 1.08
CA ALA A 477 32.58 -22.85 2.50
C ALA A 477 31.46 -21.86 2.84
N VAL A 478 31.51 -20.66 2.25
CA VAL A 478 30.48 -19.64 2.40
C VAL A 478 29.14 -20.09 1.80
N THR A 479 29.16 -20.71 0.62
CA THR A 479 27.93 -21.24 0.00
C THR A 479 27.28 -22.31 0.87
N ASP A 480 28.08 -23.25 1.40
CA ASP A 480 27.58 -24.30 2.29
C ASP A 480 26.93 -23.73 3.57
N MET A 481 27.49 -22.65 4.12
CA MET A 481 26.92 -21.96 5.28
C MET A 481 25.61 -21.23 4.96
N ILE A 482 25.52 -20.58 3.79
CA ILE A 482 24.29 -19.93 3.34
C ILE A 482 23.19 -20.98 3.12
N ASP A 483 23.51 -22.07 2.43
CA ASP A 483 22.57 -23.17 2.17
C ASP A 483 22.06 -23.80 3.48
N LEU A 484 22.94 -23.99 4.47
CA LEU A 484 22.55 -24.43 5.80
C LEU A 484 21.53 -23.49 6.45
N VAL A 485 21.77 -22.17 6.41
CA VAL A 485 20.87 -21.16 6.98
C VAL A 485 19.52 -21.15 6.26
N LEU A 486 19.51 -21.18 4.93
CA LEU A 486 18.26 -21.24 4.15
C LEU A 486 17.47 -22.53 4.45
N GLN A 487 18.15 -23.66 4.57
CA GLN A 487 17.53 -24.94 4.91
C GLN A 487 16.97 -24.94 6.34
N ARG A 488 17.67 -24.33 7.31
CA ARG A 488 17.15 -24.14 8.68
C ARG A 488 15.89 -23.29 8.70
N PHE A 489 15.88 -22.18 7.95
CA PHE A 489 14.70 -21.33 7.80
C PHE A 489 13.53 -22.11 7.19
N ALA A 490 13.75 -22.82 6.07
CA ALA A 490 12.71 -23.61 5.41
C ALA A 490 12.08 -24.68 6.31
N ASN A 491 12.89 -25.30 7.17
CA ASN A 491 12.42 -26.28 8.15
C ASN A 491 11.73 -25.63 9.38
N GLY A 492 11.94 -24.33 9.61
CA GLY A 492 11.43 -23.61 10.77
C GLY A 492 10.09 -22.90 10.57
N VAL A 493 9.53 -22.94 9.35
CA VAL A 493 8.27 -22.28 9.00
C VAL A 493 7.21 -23.28 8.56
N ASP A 494 5.95 -23.03 8.93
CA ASP A 494 4.79 -23.86 8.56
C ASP A 494 4.21 -23.46 7.19
N ILE A 495 5.09 -23.18 6.22
CA ILE A 495 4.74 -22.71 4.87
C ILE A 495 5.53 -23.54 3.85
N PRO A 496 4.96 -23.95 2.71
CA PRO A 496 5.72 -24.55 1.61
C PRO A 496 6.87 -23.64 1.14
N VAL A 497 8.12 -24.11 1.25
CA VAL A 497 9.31 -23.37 0.79
C VAL A 497 9.96 -24.08 -0.40
N PHE A 498 10.20 -23.33 -1.47
CA PHE A 498 10.89 -23.77 -2.67
C PHE A 498 12.16 -22.96 -2.90
N ARG A 499 13.14 -23.54 -3.58
CA ARG A 499 14.29 -22.86 -4.16
C ARG A 499 14.12 -22.72 -5.68
N GLY A 500 14.44 -21.55 -6.22
CA GLY A 500 14.44 -21.28 -7.66
C GLY A 500 15.62 -20.42 -8.05
N ASP A 501 16.70 -21.02 -8.54
CA ASP A 501 17.96 -20.35 -8.90
C ASP A 501 17.88 -19.62 -10.26
N PHE A 502 16.79 -18.88 -10.49
CA PHE A 502 16.51 -18.18 -11.73
C PHE A 502 16.25 -16.67 -11.53
N PHE A 503 16.34 -16.15 -10.30
CA PHE A 503 16.24 -14.73 -10.02
C PHE A 503 17.13 -14.31 -8.84
N GLY A 504 17.66 -13.09 -8.90
CA GLY A 504 18.55 -12.53 -7.90
C GLY A 504 19.73 -11.75 -8.53
N HIS A 505 20.84 -11.69 -7.81
CA HIS A 505 22.03 -10.90 -8.18
C HIS A 505 23.13 -11.71 -8.91
N SER A 506 22.79 -12.87 -9.49
CA SER A 506 23.76 -13.74 -10.19
C SER A 506 23.70 -13.54 -11.71
N LYS A 507 24.10 -14.59 -12.45
CA LYS A 507 24.05 -14.63 -13.90
C LYS A 507 22.63 -14.58 -14.46
N LEU A 508 21.67 -15.18 -13.76
CA LEU A 508 20.28 -15.25 -14.20
C LEU A 508 19.44 -14.31 -13.34
N ASN A 509 18.66 -13.45 -14.00
CA ASN A 509 17.60 -12.71 -13.35
C ASN A 509 16.39 -12.68 -14.28
N HIS A 510 15.66 -13.80 -14.28
CA HIS A 510 14.44 -13.94 -15.05
C HIS A 510 13.41 -12.95 -14.51
N PRO A 511 12.76 -12.16 -15.38
CA PRO A 511 11.76 -11.20 -14.93
C PRO A 511 10.59 -11.89 -14.20
N MET A 512 10.17 -11.35 -13.07
CA MET A 512 9.11 -11.88 -12.20
C MET A 512 7.97 -10.84 -12.11
N PRO A 513 6.84 -11.06 -12.79
CA PRO A 513 5.67 -10.19 -12.67
C PRO A 513 5.07 -10.25 -11.26
N LEU A 514 5.18 -9.15 -10.52
CA LEU A 514 4.64 -9.01 -9.17
C LEU A 514 3.16 -8.62 -9.20
N ASN A 515 2.47 -8.92 -8.11
CA ASN A 515 1.02 -8.76 -7.92
C ASN A 515 0.20 -9.38 -9.06
N THR A 516 0.68 -10.50 -9.60
CA THR A 516 0.13 -11.18 -10.78
C THR A 516 -0.21 -12.63 -10.44
N THR A 517 -1.32 -13.14 -10.97
CA THR A 517 -1.82 -14.50 -10.68
C THR A 517 -0.78 -15.55 -11.04
N THR A 518 -0.43 -16.36 -10.05
CA THR A 518 0.66 -17.34 -10.11
C THR A 518 0.20 -18.68 -9.55
N GLN A 519 0.72 -19.76 -10.14
CA GLN A 519 0.46 -21.11 -9.69
C GLN A 519 1.75 -21.91 -9.66
N ILE A 520 2.07 -22.49 -8.51
CA ILE A 520 3.08 -23.54 -8.37
C ILE A 520 2.36 -24.88 -8.50
N PHE A 521 2.91 -25.81 -9.26
CA PHE A 521 2.33 -27.13 -9.46
C PHE A 521 3.40 -28.18 -9.64
N LYS A 522 3.05 -29.41 -9.27
CA LYS A 522 3.91 -30.57 -9.49
C LYS A 522 3.92 -30.95 -10.97
N ASN A 523 5.11 -31.13 -11.55
CA ASN A 523 5.34 -31.53 -12.93
C ASN A 523 6.30 -32.73 -12.96
N GLY A 524 5.75 -33.95 -12.96
CA GLY A 524 6.53 -35.17 -12.77
C GLY A 524 7.10 -35.27 -11.35
N ASN A 525 8.42 -35.37 -11.24
CA ASN A 525 9.15 -35.39 -9.96
C ASN A 525 9.58 -34.00 -9.47
N ASP A 526 9.46 -32.98 -10.32
CA ASP A 526 9.83 -31.60 -10.03
C ASP A 526 8.60 -30.71 -9.78
N PHE A 527 8.86 -29.48 -9.32
CA PHE A 527 7.85 -28.43 -9.28
C PHE A 527 8.14 -27.37 -10.35
N SER A 528 7.08 -26.72 -10.82
CA SER A 528 7.18 -25.61 -11.75
C SER A 528 6.20 -24.52 -11.35
N MET A 529 6.47 -23.30 -11.78
CA MET A 529 5.60 -22.16 -11.57
C MET A 529 5.18 -21.57 -12.90
N LYS A 530 3.92 -21.14 -12.99
CA LYS A 530 3.42 -20.32 -14.10
C LYS A 530 2.85 -19.00 -13.59
N VAL A 531 3.12 -17.93 -14.32
CA VAL A 531 2.66 -16.57 -14.01
C VAL A 531 1.86 -16.04 -15.20
N ASN A 532 0.61 -15.65 -14.98
CA ASN A 532 -0.29 -15.21 -16.04
C ASN A 532 -0.28 -13.68 -16.14
N ILE A 533 0.43 -13.14 -17.13
CA ILE A 533 0.44 -11.70 -17.40
C ILE A 533 -0.86 -11.34 -18.09
N LYS A 534 -1.73 -10.62 -17.39
CA LYS A 534 -3.02 -10.15 -17.91
C LYS A 534 -2.90 -8.81 -18.57
#